data_AF-A0A1I0IWS2-F1
#
_entry.id   AF-A0A1I0IWS2-F1
#
_cell.length_a   1.000
_cell.length_b   1.000
_cell.length_c   1.000
_cell.angle_alpha   90.00
_cell.angle_beta   90.00
_cell.angle_gamma   90.00
#
_symmetry.space_group_name_H-M   'P 1'
#
loop_
_entity.id
_entity.type
_entity.pdbx_description
1 polymer ?
#
loop_
_entity_poly.entity_id
_entity_poly.type
_entity_poly.pdbx_seq_one_letter_code
_entity_poly.pdbx_strand_id
1 'polypeptide(L)'
;MPEGFETRVSWPFECLRCLHVWEEDYLLRTVIDARGNETQIWLSSGVAVQPPWSGPSCPGCGAYRVTSFPSGYLSRHPELVAAQEPDPGPVRVPGIKPPDRVAAVQRATLPGRLLVALGMPIALFVGYELYAAIVKPVHH
;
A
#
# COMPACT_ATOMS: atom_id res chain seq x y z
N MET A 1 33.42 20.54 -0.32
CA MET A 1 32.09 20.16 0.21
C MET A 1 31.08 20.83 -0.70
N PRO A 2 30.22 20.12 -1.43
CA PRO A 2 29.17 20.80 -2.19
C PRO A 2 28.31 21.59 -1.20
N GLU A 3 28.07 22.87 -1.48
CA GLU A 3 27.20 23.73 -0.68
C GLU A 3 25.76 23.25 -0.87
N GLY A 4 25.33 22.36 0.01
CA GLY A 4 23.94 21.91 0.05
C GLY A 4 23.16 22.76 1.02
N PHE A 5 22.01 23.27 0.58
CA PHE A 5 21.04 23.90 1.47
C PHE A 5 20.03 22.85 1.90
N GLU A 6 19.70 22.85 3.19
CA GLU A 6 18.66 22.01 3.75
C GLU A 6 17.41 22.85 4.01
N THR A 7 16.28 22.39 3.49
CA THR A 7 14.97 23.01 3.73
C THR A 7 14.09 22.03 4.48
N ARG A 8 13.49 22.46 5.60
CA ARG A 8 12.45 21.68 6.28
C ARG A 8 11.12 21.88 5.58
N VAL A 9 10.46 20.78 5.25
CA VAL A 9 9.13 20.78 4.65
C VAL A 9 8.22 19.85 5.43
N SER A 10 7.04 20.34 5.80
CA SER A 10 6.00 19.56 6.47
C SER A 10 4.98 19.11 5.43
N TRP A 11 4.66 17.82 5.44
CA TRP A 11 3.76 17.18 4.49
C TRP A 11 2.57 16.55 5.21
N PRO A 12 1.34 17.08 5.01
CA PRO A 12 0.15 16.49 5.60
C PRO A 12 -0.43 15.38 4.72
N PHE A 13 -0.85 14.28 5.35
CA PHE A 13 -1.43 13.12 4.71
C PHE A 13 -2.78 12.72 5.31
N GLU A 14 -3.60 12.08 4.50
CA GLU A 14 -4.83 11.41 4.92
C GLU A 14 -4.89 10.00 4.34
N CYS A 15 -5.24 9.03 5.18
CA CYS A 15 -5.47 7.67 4.73
C CYS A 15 -6.87 7.50 4.14
N LEU A 16 -6.96 7.10 2.87
CA LEU A 16 -8.24 6.83 2.21
C LEU A 16 -8.89 5.49 2.63
N ARG A 17 -8.31 4.78 3.60
CA ARG A 17 -8.86 3.54 4.17
C ARG A 17 -9.47 3.74 5.55
N CYS A 18 -8.72 4.35 6.47
CA CYS A 18 -9.14 4.54 7.87
C CYS A 18 -9.34 6.00 8.24
N LEU A 19 -9.20 6.94 7.29
CA LEU A 19 -9.34 8.39 7.49
C LEU A 19 -8.38 8.98 8.53
N HIS A 20 -7.31 8.27 8.86
CA HIS A 20 -6.28 8.78 9.76
C HIS A 20 -5.53 9.92 9.06
N VAL A 21 -5.46 11.06 9.73
CA VAL A 21 -4.76 12.25 9.28
C VAL A 21 -3.50 12.42 10.12
N TRP A 22 -2.37 12.64 9.47
CA TRP A 22 -1.11 12.90 10.14
C TRP A 22 -0.24 13.87 9.33
N GLU A 23 0.75 14.44 9.99
CA GLU A 23 1.73 15.33 9.39
C GLU A 23 3.12 14.73 9.60
N GLU A 24 3.98 14.82 8.58
CA GLU A 24 5.35 14.34 8.67
C GLU A 24 6.34 15.40 8.17
N ASP A 25 7.41 15.59 8.93
CA ASP A 25 8.48 16.52 8.64
C ASP A 25 9.60 15.85 7.85
N TYR A 26 9.92 16.44 6.70
CA TYR A 26 11.04 16.04 5.86
C TYR A 26 12.12 17.14 5.84
N LEU A 27 13.36 16.72 5.69
CA LEU A 27 14.47 17.59 5.32
C LEU A 27 14.81 17.34 3.85
N LEU A 28 14.69 18.39 3.05
CA LEU A 28 15.08 18.40 1.64
C LEU A 28 16.50 18.94 1.53
N ARG A 29 17.46 18.06 1.25
CA ARG A 29 18.84 18.44 0.99
C ARG A 29 19.06 18.57 -0.52
N THR A 30 19.30 19.79 -0.99
CA THR A 30 19.69 20.04 -2.37
C THR A 30 21.20 19.87 -2.50
N VAL A 31 21.65 19.09 -3.47
CA VAL A 31 23.07 18.89 -3.78
C VAL A 31 23.30 19.25 -5.25
N ILE A 32 24.28 20.11 -5.49
CA ILE A 32 24.72 20.46 -6.85
C ILE A 32 25.99 19.63 -7.15
N ASP A 33 25.97 18.86 -8.23
CA ASP A 33 27.13 18.08 -8.66
C ASP A 33 28.19 18.96 -9.36
N ALA A 34 29.36 18.39 -9.68
CA ALA A 34 30.44 19.12 -10.36
C ALA A 34 30.10 19.56 -11.79
N ARG A 35 29.00 19.07 -12.36
CA ARG A 35 28.48 19.42 -13.69
C ARG A 35 27.36 20.46 -13.61
N GLY A 36 27.01 20.90 -12.40
CA GLY A 36 25.92 21.85 -12.16
C GLY A 36 24.52 21.22 -12.14
N ASN A 37 24.39 19.89 -12.10
CA ASN A 37 23.08 19.25 -11.97
C ASN A 37 22.63 19.30 -10.52
N GLU A 38 21.38 19.71 -10.31
CA GLU A 38 20.73 19.71 -9.01
C GLU A 38 20.09 18.34 -8.73
N THR A 39 20.37 17.77 -7.55
CA THR A 39 19.73 16.56 -7.05
C THR A 39 19.18 16.82 -5.65
N GLN A 40 17.96 16.34 -5.40
CA GLN A 40 17.30 16.48 -4.12
C GLN A 40 17.30 15.14 -3.36
N ILE A 41 17.77 15.18 -2.11
CA ILE A 41 17.75 14.05 -1.20
C ILE A 41 16.71 14.33 -0.13
N TRP A 42 15.72 13.45 -0.02
CA TRP A 42 14.67 13.50 0.99
C TRP A 42 15.12 12.73 2.23
N LEU A 43 15.02 13.37 3.39
CA LEU A 43 15.38 12.78 4.67
C LEU A 43 14.16 12.85 5.60
N SER A 44 13.83 11.74 6.26
CA SER A 44 12.92 11.73 7.42
C SER A 44 13.73 11.28 8.63
N SER A 45 13.69 12.05 9.73
CA SER A 45 14.47 11.76 10.94
C SER A 45 15.98 11.51 10.68
N GLY A 46 16.55 12.21 9.69
CA GLY A 46 17.96 12.06 9.28
C GLY A 46 18.26 10.84 8.40
N VAL A 47 17.27 10.02 8.07
CA VAL A 47 17.40 8.83 7.20
C VAL A 47 16.91 9.16 5.80
N ALA A 48 17.66 8.73 4.77
CA ALA A 48 17.25 8.90 3.37
C ALA A 48 15.99 8.08 3.07
N VAL A 49 14.97 8.75 2.54
CA VAL A 49 13.66 8.19 2.22
C VAL A 49 13.28 8.52 0.79
N GLN A 50 12.21 7.88 0.31
CA GLN A 50 11.58 8.27 -0.95
C GLN A 50 10.86 9.62 -0.78
N PRO A 51 10.65 10.37 -1.87
CA PRO A 51 9.84 11.58 -1.83
C PRO A 51 8.42 11.32 -1.28
N PRO A 52 7.78 12.31 -0.65
CA PRO A 52 6.48 12.14 0.04
C PRO A 52 5.35 11.67 -0.89
N TRP A 53 5.42 11.99 -2.18
CA TRP A 53 4.44 11.53 -3.18
C TRP A 53 4.64 10.08 -3.63
N SER A 54 5.68 9.38 -3.16
CA SER A 54 5.89 7.96 -3.45
C SER A 54 4.92 7.03 -2.71
N GLY A 55 4.06 7.57 -1.83
CA GLY A 55 2.99 6.84 -1.16
C GLY A 55 3.46 6.17 0.14
N PRO A 56 3.58 6.92 1.25
CA PRO A 56 3.88 6.34 2.55
C PRO A 56 2.77 5.39 3.02
N SER A 57 3.13 4.44 3.90
CA SER A 57 2.14 3.59 4.56
C SER A 57 1.47 4.34 5.70
N CYS A 58 0.14 4.25 5.80
CA CYS A 58 -0.60 4.82 6.91
C CYS A 58 -0.14 4.19 8.27
N PRO A 59 0.24 4.99 9.27
CA PRO A 59 0.70 4.47 10.56
C PRO A 59 -0.42 3.81 11.38
N GLY A 60 -1.69 4.19 11.13
CA GLY A 60 -2.84 3.62 11.84
C GLY A 60 -3.26 2.23 11.33
N CYS A 61 -3.25 2.00 10.02
CA CYS A 61 -3.79 0.75 9.44
C CYS A 61 -2.87 0.03 8.44
N GLY A 62 -1.69 0.57 8.15
CA GLY A 62 -0.69 -0.02 7.24
C GLY A 62 -1.03 0.04 5.75
N ALA A 63 -2.14 0.66 5.34
CA ALA A 63 -2.51 0.77 3.93
C ALA A 63 -1.68 1.84 3.21
N TYR A 64 -1.37 1.59 1.93
CA TYR A 64 -0.67 2.53 1.04
C TYR A 64 -1.60 3.50 0.29
N ARG A 65 -2.92 3.42 0.53
CA ARG A 65 -3.89 4.29 -0.12
C ARG A 65 -3.99 5.60 0.66
N VAL A 66 -3.12 6.54 0.31
CA VAL A 66 -2.96 7.81 1.00
C VAL A 66 -3.09 8.96 0.01
N THR A 67 -3.65 10.07 0.46
CA THR A 67 -3.66 11.36 -0.24
C THR A 67 -2.90 12.39 0.59
N SER A 68 -2.51 13.51 -0.01
CA SER A 68 -1.83 14.61 0.67
C SER A 68 -2.50 15.95 0.42
N PHE A 69 -2.31 16.89 1.33
CA PHE A 69 -2.76 18.27 1.19
C PHE A 69 -1.58 19.23 1.00
N PRO A 70 -1.82 20.49 0.58
CA PRO A 70 -0.77 21.51 0.61
C PRO A 70 -0.22 21.74 2.02
N SER A 71 1.04 22.14 2.12
CA SER A 71 1.68 22.50 3.39
C SER A 71 0.85 23.54 4.17
N GLY A 72 0.74 23.36 5.48
CA GLY A 72 -0.03 24.24 6.37
C GLY A 72 -1.56 24.10 6.27
N TYR A 73 -2.07 23.10 5.54
CA TYR A 73 -3.51 22.80 5.50
C TYR A 73 -4.04 22.37 6.88
N LEU A 74 -3.32 21.49 7.59
CA LEU A 74 -3.73 21.01 8.92
C LEU A 74 -3.67 22.11 9.99
N SER A 75 -2.79 23.10 9.83
CA SER A 75 -2.76 24.27 10.72
C SER A 75 -4.04 25.11 10.62
N ARG A 76 -4.71 25.10 9.45
CA ARG A 76 -6.00 25.77 9.23
C ARG A 76 -7.21 24.89 9.56
N HIS A 77 -7.00 23.58 9.63
CA HIS A 77 -8.03 22.56 9.84
C HIS A 77 -7.66 21.58 10.97
N PRO A 78 -7.45 22.07 12.21
CA PRO A 78 -7.07 21.21 13.34
C PRO A 78 -8.12 20.16 13.69
N GLU A 79 -9.39 20.38 13.31
CA GLU A 79 -10.50 19.43 13.47
C GLU A 79 -10.23 18.08 12.81
N LEU A 80 -9.43 18.03 11.74
CA LEU A 80 -9.11 16.80 11.00
C LEU A 80 -8.13 15.90 11.77
N VAL A 81 -7.26 16.48 12.60
CA VAL A 81 -6.31 15.74 13.43
C VAL A 81 -6.97 15.31 14.75
N ALA A 82 -7.82 16.18 15.30
CA ALA A 82 -8.46 15.96 16.60
C ALA A 82 -9.65 14.99 16.58
N ALA A 83 -10.30 14.79 15.42
CA ALA A 83 -11.49 13.95 15.31
C ALA A 83 -11.25 12.44 15.47
N GLN A 84 -10.01 12.01 15.67
CA GLN A 84 -9.73 10.63 16.05
C GLN A 84 -9.88 10.47 17.56
N GLU A 85 -11.14 10.54 18.02
CA GLU A 85 -11.50 10.06 19.34
C GLU A 85 -11.02 8.60 19.45
N PRO A 86 -10.30 8.20 20.51
CA PRO A 86 -9.92 6.81 20.70
C PRO A 86 -11.18 5.97 20.56
N ASP A 87 -11.12 4.93 19.73
CA ASP A 87 -12.19 3.95 19.57
C ASP A 87 -12.85 3.73 20.94
N PRO A 88 -14.12 4.12 21.13
CA PRO A 88 -14.77 3.93 22.41
C PRO A 88 -14.76 2.42 22.63
N GLY A 89 -13.86 1.98 23.52
CA GLY A 89 -13.61 0.58 23.79
C GLY A 89 -14.94 -0.15 23.91
N PRO A 90 -15.03 -1.38 23.39
CA PRO A 90 -16.25 -1.98 22.87
C PRO A 90 -17.44 -1.65 23.76
N VAL A 91 -18.33 -0.78 23.26
CA VAL A 91 -19.62 -0.53 23.90
C VAL A 91 -20.30 -1.89 24.00
N ARG A 92 -20.30 -2.48 25.20
CA ARG A 92 -21.08 -3.66 25.51
C ARG A 92 -22.54 -3.21 25.50
N VAL A 93 -23.17 -3.27 24.34
CA VAL A 93 -24.63 -3.18 24.24
C VAL A 93 -25.19 -4.41 24.98
N PRO A 94 -25.83 -4.26 26.15
CA PRO A 94 -26.40 -5.40 26.83
C PRO A 94 -27.62 -5.87 26.04
N GLY A 95 -27.63 -7.14 25.62
CA GLY A 95 -28.87 -7.81 25.23
C GLY A 95 -29.14 -8.00 23.74
N ILE A 96 -28.20 -7.73 22.83
CA ILE A 96 -28.31 -8.31 21.49
C ILE A 96 -27.76 -9.74 21.59
N LYS A 97 -28.65 -10.73 21.71
CA LYS A 97 -28.29 -12.12 21.43
C LYS A 97 -27.78 -12.10 19.99
N PRO A 98 -26.50 -12.43 19.73
CA PRO A 98 -25.99 -12.45 18.37
C PRO A 98 -26.92 -13.39 17.59
N PRO A 99 -27.46 -13.00 16.42
CA PRO A 99 -27.97 -14.03 15.52
C PRO A 99 -26.84 -15.04 15.37
N ASP A 100 -27.16 -16.34 15.46
CA ASP A 100 -26.20 -17.42 15.30
C ASP A 100 -25.25 -17.02 14.19
N ARG A 101 -23.96 -16.90 14.54
CA ARG A 101 -22.93 -16.47 13.61
C ARG A 101 -23.05 -17.39 12.40
N VAL A 102 -23.70 -16.93 11.34
CA VAL A 102 -23.56 -17.55 10.04
C VAL A 102 -22.09 -17.43 9.77
N ALA A 103 -21.41 -18.57 9.84
CA ALA A 103 -19.96 -18.66 9.73
C ALA A 103 -19.55 -17.74 8.58
N ALA A 104 -18.68 -16.78 8.89
CA ALA A 104 -18.10 -15.91 7.89
C ALA A 104 -17.50 -16.83 6.84
N VAL A 105 -18.20 -17.01 5.71
CA VAL A 105 -17.68 -17.69 4.55
C VAL A 105 -16.53 -16.81 4.11
N GLN A 106 -15.33 -17.22 4.51
CA GLN A 106 -14.09 -16.66 3.99
C GLN A 106 -14.15 -16.93 2.49
N ARG A 107 -14.57 -15.93 1.72
CA ARG A 107 -14.32 -15.90 0.29
C ARG A 107 -12.82 -15.74 0.16
N ALA A 108 -12.11 -16.86 0.13
CA ALA A 108 -10.74 -16.91 -0.30
C ALA A 108 -10.72 -16.23 -1.67
N THR A 109 -10.04 -15.09 -1.76
CA THR A 109 -9.73 -14.43 -3.02
C THR A 109 -8.70 -15.32 -3.73
N LEU A 110 -9.17 -16.45 -4.27
CA LEU A 110 -8.34 -17.40 -5.01
C LEU A 110 -7.88 -16.71 -6.29
N PRO A 111 -6.57 -16.62 -6.55
CA PRO A 111 -6.01 -15.97 -7.73
C PRO A 111 -6.24 -16.87 -8.97
N GLY A 112 -7.48 -16.93 -9.45
CA GLY A 112 -7.92 -17.82 -10.52
C GLY A 112 -7.18 -17.63 -11.85
N ARG A 113 -6.56 -16.46 -12.07
CA ARG A 113 -5.82 -16.17 -13.32
C ARG A 113 -4.49 -16.96 -13.43
N LEU A 114 -3.84 -17.27 -12.31
CA LEU A 114 -2.56 -18.00 -12.31
C LEU A 114 -2.76 -19.52 -12.48
N LEU A 115 -3.81 -20.08 -11.90
CA LEU A 115 -4.14 -21.51 -12.04
C LEU A 115 -4.53 -21.87 -13.48
N VAL A 116 -5.23 -20.96 -14.19
CA VAL A 116 -5.58 -21.15 -15.60
C VAL A 116 -4.35 -21.06 -16.51
N ALA A 117 -3.45 -20.10 -16.26
CA ALA A 117 -2.27 -19.88 -17.11
C ALA A 117 -1.28 -21.05 -17.10
N LEU A 118 -1.14 -21.77 -15.97
CA LEU A 118 -0.25 -22.93 -15.85
C LEU A 118 -0.97 -24.26 -16.09
N GLY A 119 -2.24 -24.39 -15.67
CA GLY A 119 -2.98 -25.65 -15.77
C GLY A 119 -3.35 -26.04 -17.20
N MET A 120 -3.75 -25.08 -18.03
CA MET A 120 -4.15 -25.35 -19.43
C MET A 120 -3.00 -25.89 -20.29
N PRO A 121 -1.79 -25.28 -20.33
CA PRO A 121 -0.69 -25.81 -21.13
C PRO A 121 -0.21 -27.19 -20.66
N ILE A 122 -0.22 -27.47 -19.34
CA ILE A 122 0.14 -28.79 -18.81
C ILE A 122 -0.87 -29.85 -19.24
N ALA A 123 -2.18 -29.56 -19.15
CA ALA A 123 -3.22 -30.49 -19.57
C ALA A 123 -3.17 -30.80 -21.08
N LEU A 124 -2.90 -29.78 -21.91
CA LEU A 124 -2.72 -29.96 -23.36
C LEU A 124 -1.51 -30.85 -23.67
N PHE A 125 -0.38 -30.62 -23.00
CA PHE A 125 0.84 -31.41 -23.22
C PHE A 125 0.65 -32.87 -22.82
N VAL A 126 0.12 -33.13 -21.63
CA VAL A 126 -0.15 -34.49 -21.15
C VAL A 126 -1.16 -35.20 -22.04
N GLY A 127 -2.23 -34.51 -22.47
CA GLY A 127 -3.22 -35.06 -23.39
C GLY A 127 -2.63 -35.41 -24.76
N TYR A 128 -1.74 -34.56 -25.30
CA TYR A 128 -1.05 -34.83 -26.56
C TYR A 128 -0.13 -36.06 -26.48
N GLU A 129 0.66 -36.17 -25.40
CA GLU A 129 1.54 -37.34 -25.19
C GLU A 129 0.73 -38.63 -25.07
N LEU A 130 -0.39 -38.61 -24.35
CA LEU A 130 -1.28 -39.78 -24.25
C LEU A 130 -1.92 -40.16 -25.60
N TYR A 131 -2.39 -39.17 -26.35
CA TYR A 131 -2.92 -39.37 -27.70
C TYR A 131 -1.86 -39.98 -28.62
N ALA A 132 -0.64 -39.43 -28.62
CA ALA A 132 0.46 -39.95 -29.42
C ALA A 132 0.82 -41.39 -29.02
N ALA A 133 0.86 -41.70 -27.73
CA ALA A 133 1.18 -43.04 -27.25
C ALA A 133 0.12 -44.10 -27.60
N ILE A 134 -1.17 -43.72 -27.65
CA ILE A 134 -2.27 -44.65 -27.92
C ILE A 134 -2.54 -44.79 -29.43
N VAL A 135 -2.42 -43.70 -30.20
CA VAL A 135 -2.80 -43.68 -31.62
C VAL A 135 -1.63 -44.01 -32.55
N LYS A 136 -0.38 -43.64 -32.22
CA LYS A 136 0.78 -44.00 -33.06
C LYS A 136 1.05 -45.51 -33.19
N PRO A 137 0.80 -46.39 -32.20
CA PRO A 137 1.01 -47.83 -32.40
C PRO A 137 -0.06 -48.50 -33.29
N VAL A 138 -1.11 -47.79 -33.73
CA VAL A 138 -2.19 -48.37 -34.56
C VAL A 138 -1.98 -48.15 -36.07
N HIS A 139 -1.00 -47.35 -36.48
CA HIS A 139 -0.74 -47.03 -37.89
C HIS A 139 0.60 -47.55 -38.44
N HIS A 140 1.16 -48.61 -37.85
CA HIS A 140 2.24 -49.40 -38.45
C HIS A 140 1.79 -50.82 -38.76
#